data_AF-A0A1S7UJ77-F1
#
_entry.id   AF-A0A1S7UJ77-F1
#
_cell.length_a   1.000
_cell.length_b   1.000
_cell.length_c   1.000
_cell.angle_alpha   90.00
_cell.angle_beta   90.00
_cell.angle_gamma   90.00
#
_symmetry.space_group_name_H-M   'P 1'
#
loop_
_entity.id
_entity.type
_entity.pdbx_description
1 polymer ?
#
loop_
_entity_poly.entity_id
_entity_poly.type
_entity_poly.pdbx_seq_one_letter_code
_entity_poly.pdbx_strand_id
1 'polypeptide(L)'
;MGMAAKRWHLCFLWGLSVILILLNILAIVLIIRLCDPPQKQWEPSIPGTCLNPIILEYAGLVQSSYNALMDIVVAIFPALFITKLSVSRKTKIGLSLLMGGGVFAAGATVVKVYLLKDIDKLSDITWYWAPISLWYTAEVRILQLCLIQEQSWFATAITNLL
;
A
#
# COMPACT_ATOMS: atom_id res chain seq x y z
N MET A 1 -25.10 -24.29 -1.08
CA MET A 1 -25.08 -23.49 0.16
C MET A 1 -23.80 -22.68 0.19
N GLY A 2 -23.89 -21.38 -0.09
CA GLY A 2 -22.72 -20.48 -0.11
C GLY A 2 -22.14 -20.35 1.29
N MET A 3 -20.89 -20.76 1.46
CA MET A 3 -20.17 -20.48 2.69
C MET A 3 -19.77 -19.01 2.67
N ALA A 4 -20.69 -18.16 3.14
CA ALA A 4 -20.42 -16.76 3.45
C ALA A 4 -19.20 -16.70 4.38
N ALA A 5 -18.25 -15.80 4.10
CA ALA A 5 -17.17 -15.50 5.03
C ALA A 5 -17.76 -15.33 6.43
N LYS A 6 -17.28 -16.14 7.41
CA LYS A 6 -17.76 -16.08 8.79
C LYS A 6 -17.70 -14.61 9.22
N ARG A 7 -18.80 -14.06 9.74
CA ARG A 7 -18.91 -12.64 10.12
C ARG A 7 -17.73 -12.15 10.98
N TRP A 8 -17.17 -13.06 11.79
CA TRP A 8 -15.97 -12.83 12.59
C TRP A 8 -14.73 -12.40 11.77
N HIS A 9 -14.47 -13.02 10.61
CA HIS A 9 -13.35 -12.65 9.74
C HIS A 9 -13.58 -11.29 9.07
N LEU A 10 -14.83 -11.01 8.68
CA LEU A 10 -15.21 -9.70 8.12
C LEU A 10 -15.06 -8.59 9.15
N CYS A 11 -15.50 -8.81 10.40
CA CYS A 11 -15.29 -7.86 11.50
C CYS A 11 -13.81 -7.63 11.79
N PHE A 12 -12.99 -8.69 11.77
CA PHE A 12 -11.55 -8.57 11.96
C PHE A 12 -10.88 -7.73 10.86
N LEU A 13 -11.15 -8.04 9.59
CA LEU A 13 -10.62 -7.27 8.47
C LEU A 13 -11.09 -5.82 8.51
N TRP A 14 -12.37 -5.59 8.79
CA TRP A 14 -12.92 -4.24 8.87
C TRP A 14 -12.28 -3.44 10.01
N GLY A 15 -12.04 -4.06 11.17
CA GLY A 15 -11.30 -3.45 12.27
C GLY A 15 -9.89 -3.03 11.88
N LEU A 16 -9.16 -3.92 11.20
CA LEU A 16 -7.82 -3.63 10.70
C LEU A 16 -7.80 -2.48 9.67
N SER A 17 -8.80 -2.44 8.77
CA SER A 17 -8.96 -1.35 7.80
C SER A 17 -9.33 -0.03 8.46
N VAL A 18 -10.13 -0.02 9.53
CA VAL A 18 -10.43 1.22 10.28
C VAL A 18 -9.16 1.77 10.92
N ILE A 19 -8.34 0.91 11.54
CA ILE A 19 -7.05 1.32 12.12
C ILE A 19 -6.12 1.89 11.05
N LEU A 20 -6.09 1.27 9.86
CA LEU A 20 -5.34 1.77 8.70
C LEU A 20 -5.73 3.19 8.33
N ILE A 21 -7.04 3.44 8.22
CA ILE A 21 -7.58 4.74 7.85
C ILE A 21 -7.23 5.79 8.92
N LEU A 22 -7.37 5.44 10.21
CA LEU A 22 -7.03 6.35 11.31
C LEU A 22 -5.55 6.74 11.30
N LEU A 23 -4.64 5.79 11.09
CA LEU A 23 -3.22 6.07 10.97
C LEU A 23 -2.94 7.00 9.78
N ASN A 24 -3.56 6.76 8.62
CA ASN A 24 -3.35 7.58 7.43
C ASN A 24 -3.89 9.01 7.63
N ILE A 25 -5.04 9.17 8.29
CA ILE A 25 -5.57 10.50 8.65
C ILE A 25 -4.60 11.22 9.58
N LEU A 26 -4.05 10.53 10.58
CA LEU A 26 -3.05 11.10 11.49
C LEU A 26 -1.81 11.56 10.73
N ALA A 27 -1.32 10.76 9.77
CA ALA A 27 -0.18 11.13 8.93
C ALA A 27 -0.45 12.41 8.12
N ILE A 28 -1.64 12.54 7.52
CA ILE A 28 -2.04 13.76 6.79
C ILE A 28 -2.05 14.98 7.71
N VAL A 29 -2.62 14.85 8.91
CA VAL A 29 -2.66 15.93 9.90
C VAL A 29 -1.25 16.33 10.33
N LEU A 30 -0.35 15.37 10.55
CA LEU A 30 1.05 15.63 10.91
C LEU A 30 1.80 16.37 9.80
N ILE A 31 1.57 16.03 8.53
CA ILE A 31 2.18 16.73 7.39
C ILE A 31 1.67 18.17 7.30
N ILE A 32 0.37 18.38 7.46
CA ILE A 32 -0.23 19.74 7.43
C ILE A 32 0.26 20.58 8.61
N ARG A 33 0.43 19.96 9.79
CA ARG A 33 0.89 20.61 11.02
C ARG A 33 2.39 20.54 11.23
N LEU A 34 3.15 20.19 10.19
CA LEU A 34 4.60 20.01 10.26
C LEU A 34 5.33 21.24 10.82
N CYS A 35 4.86 22.44 10.46
CA CYS A 35 5.32 23.70 11.01
C CYS A 35 4.14 24.55 11.47
N ASP A 36 4.37 25.36 12.49
CA ASP A 36 3.46 26.42 12.94
C ASP A 36 4.17 27.77 12.75
N PRO A 37 3.72 28.62 11.81
CA PRO A 37 2.60 28.42 10.89
C PRO A 37 2.93 27.44 9.74
N PRO A 38 1.91 26.80 9.12
CA PRO A 38 2.12 25.87 8.02
C PRO A 38 2.78 26.54 6.82
N GLN A 39 2.73 27.87 6.71
CA GLN A 39 3.37 28.61 5.62
C GLN A 39 4.90 28.50 5.60
N LYS A 40 5.49 28.22 6.76
CA LYS A 40 6.94 28.06 6.88
C LYS A 40 7.48 26.85 6.09
N GLN A 41 6.63 25.88 5.75
CA GLN A 41 7.05 24.70 4.99
C GLN A 41 7.48 25.05 3.55
N TRP A 42 6.89 26.08 2.95
CA TRP A 42 7.18 26.51 1.58
C TRP A 42 8.00 27.81 1.53
N GLU A 43 7.89 28.65 2.56
CA GLU A 43 8.71 29.85 2.72
C GLU A 43 9.57 29.77 3.99
N PRO A 44 10.84 29.34 3.88
CA PRO A 44 11.73 29.20 5.03
C PRO A 44 12.08 30.55 5.70
N SER A 45 11.79 31.67 5.04
CA SER A 45 11.94 33.04 5.53
C SER A 45 10.93 33.44 6.62
N ILE A 46 9.82 32.70 6.80
CA ILE A 46 8.78 33.03 7.78
C ILE A 46 9.19 32.56 9.18
N PRO A 47 9.06 33.39 10.23
CA PRO A 47 9.33 32.97 11.61
C PRO A 47 8.28 31.94 12.07
N GLY A 48 8.74 30.89 12.73
CA GLY A 48 7.89 29.81 13.24
C GLY A 48 8.69 28.63 13.76
N THR A 49 8.01 27.65 14.34
CA THR A 49 8.62 26.43 14.86
C THR A 49 8.15 25.22 14.05
N CYS A 50 9.07 24.32 13.72
CA CYS A 50 8.74 23.07 13.04
C CYS A 50 8.90 21.89 13.99
N LEU A 51 8.09 20.85 13.80
CA LEU A 51 8.20 19.59 14.52
C LEU A 51 9.57 18.94 14.25
N ASN A 52 10.07 18.23 15.26
CA ASN A 52 11.35 17.56 15.16
C ASN A 52 11.30 16.48 14.06
N PRO A 53 12.26 16.46 13.12
CA PRO A 53 12.30 15.50 12.02
C PRO A 53 12.25 14.04 12.48
N ILE A 54 12.79 13.75 13.66
CA ILE A 54 12.78 12.41 14.27
C ILE A 54 11.33 11.92 14.47
N ILE A 55 10.42 12.78 14.93
CA ILE A 55 9.02 12.40 15.20
C ILE A 55 8.31 12.00 13.90
N LEU A 56 8.61 12.70 12.81
CA LEU A 56 8.03 12.43 11.49
C LEU A 56 8.58 11.13 10.91
N GLU A 57 9.87 10.89 11.08
CA GLU A 57 10.52 9.67 10.62
C GLU A 57 9.93 8.43 11.32
N TYR A 58 9.77 8.49 12.64
CA TYR A 58 9.12 7.42 13.40
C TYR A 58 7.66 7.22 13.00
N ALA A 59 6.89 8.31 12.86
CA ALA A 59 5.49 8.23 12.44
C ALA A 59 5.35 7.63 11.02
N GLY A 60 6.20 8.06 10.08
CA GLY A 60 6.25 7.55 8.71
C GLY A 60 6.64 6.07 8.64
N LEU A 61 7.58 5.63 9.48
CA LEU A 61 7.99 4.23 9.54
C LEU A 61 6.88 3.34 10.10
N VAL A 62 6.19 3.77 11.16
CA VAL A 62 5.04 3.04 11.72
C VAL A 62 3.91 2.95 10.70
N GLN A 63 3.56 4.05 10.05
CA GLN A 63 2.53 4.10 9.02
C GLN A 63 2.84 3.17 7.84
N SER A 64 4.08 3.24 7.32
CA SER A 64 4.49 2.47 6.14
C SER A 64 4.55 0.98 6.46
N SER A 65 5.04 0.62 7.65
CA SER A 65 5.09 -0.76 8.12
C SER A 65 3.67 -1.34 8.29
N TYR A 66 2.74 -0.56 8.84
CA TYR A 66 1.35 -0.99 8.98
C TYR A 66 0.64 -1.13 7.63
N ASN A 67 0.86 -0.22 6.68
CA ASN A 67 0.36 -0.35 5.30
C ASN A 67 0.86 -1.65 4.65
N ALA A 68 2.16 -1.93 4.73
CA ALA A 68 2.74 -3.16 4.16
C ALA A 68 2.19 -4.43 4.82
N LEU A 69 1.97 -4.43 6.14
CA LEU A 69 1.32 -5.53 6.85
C LEU A 69 -0.12 -5.74 6.35
N MET A 70 -0.87 -4.67 6.11
CA MET A 70 -2.22 -4.75 5.57
C MET A 70 -2.27 -5.34 4.17
N ASP A 71 -1.33 -4.99 3.30
CA ASP A 71 -1.22 -5.58 1.97
C ASP A 71 -0.99 -7.09 2.04
N ILE A 72 -0.13 -7.55 2.96
CA ILE A 72 0.12 -8.98 3.18
C ILE A 72 -1.13 -9.68 3.74
N VAL A 73 -1.82 -9.09 4.72
CA VAL A 73 -3.02 -9.69 5.33
C VAL A 73 -4.14 -9.84 4.31
N VAL A 74 -4.40 -8.81 3.52
CA VAL A 74 -5.42 -8.83 2.46
C VAL A 74 -4.99 -9.78 1.33
N ALA A 75 -3.70 -9.88 1.04
CA ALA A 75 -3.19 -10.86 0.09
C ALA A 75 -3.34 -12.31 0.60
N ILE A 76 -3.19 -12.58 1.89
CA ILE A 76 -3.33 -13.96 2.40
C ILE A 76 -4.81 -14.38 2.47
N PHE A 77 -5.71 -13.42 2.67
CA PHE A 77 -7.11 -13.69 2.96
C PHE A 77 -7.84 -14.52 1.89
N PRO A 78 -7.84 -14.16 0.59
CA PRO A 78 -8.52 -14.97 -0.42
C PRO A 78 -7.73 -16.24 -0.78
N ALA A 79 -6.39 -16.26 -0.59
CA ALA A 79 -5.59 -17.49 -0.76
C ALA A 79 -6.01 -18.58 0.23
N LEU A 80 -6.20 -18.24 1.51
CA LEU A 80 -6.67 -19.18 2.53
C LEU A 80 -8.13 -19.62 2.27
N PHE A 81 -8.96 -18.72 1.76
CA PHE A 81 -10.35 -19.04 1.41
C PHE A 81 -10.43 -20.04 0.24
N ILE A 82 -9.57 -19.88 -0.75
CA ILE A 82 -9.57 -20.66 -1.98
C ILE A 82 -8.95 -22.05 -1.81
N THR A 83 -8.00 -22.22 -0.89
CA THR A 83 -7.46 -23.56 -0.59
C THR A 83 -8.47 -24.50 0.06
N LYS A 84 -9.51 -23.96 0.72
CA LYS A 84 -10.60 -24.76 1.32
C LYS A 84 -11.73 -25.08 0.35
N LEU A 85 -11.78 -24.46 -0.82
CA LEU A 85 -12.82 -24.69 -1.82
C LEU A 85 -12.23 -25.47 -2.99
N SER A 86 -12.96 -26.47 -3.49
CA SER A 86 -12.58 -27.26 -4.66
C SER A 86 -12.67 -26.42 -5.94
N VAL A 87 -11.74 -25.49 -6.14
CA VAL A 87 -11.65 -24.65 -7.33
C VAL A 87 -10.74 -25.28 -8.36
N SER A 88 -11.05 -25.07 -9.64
CA SER A 88 -10.28 -25.62 -10.76
C SER A 88 -8.82 -25.17 -10.69
N ARG A 89 -7.88 -26.03 -11.13
CA ARG A 89 -6.43 -25.71 -11.12
C ARG A 89 -6.10 -24.43 -11.89
N LYS A 90 -6.87 -24.11 -12.94
CA LYS A 90 -6.74 -22.86 -13.72
C LYS A 90 -7.04 -21.62 -12.86
N THR A 91 -8.11 -21.68 -12.08
CA THR A 91 -8.48 -20.59 -11.15
C THR A 91 -7.46 -20.42 -10.03
N LYS A 92 -6.86 -21.51 -9.56
CA LYS A 92 -5.86 -21.49 -8.50
C LYS A 92 -4.55 -20.81 -8.94
N ILE A 93 -4.14 -20.99 -10.20
CA ILE A 93 -2.93 -20.38 -10.75
C ILE A 93 -3.10 -18.86 -10.88
N GLY A 94 -4.18 -18.41 -11.52
CA GLY A 94 -4.41 -16.97 -11.67
C GLY A 94 -4.60 -16.25 -10.33
N LEU A 95 -5.17 -16.94 -9.32
CA LEU A 95 -5.23 -16.36 -7.99
C LEU A 95 -3.86 -16.26 -7.32
N SER A 96 -2.99 -17.26 -7.49
CA SER A 96 -1.64 -17.21 -6.93
C SER A 96 -0.79 -16.08 -7.53
N LEU A 97 -0.96 -15.79 -8.82
CA LEU A 97 -0.29 -14.71 -9.51
C LEU A 97 -0.81 -13.34 -9.04
N LEU A 98 -2.13 -13.18 -8.93
CA LEU A 98 -2.77 -11.99 -8.33
C LEU A 98 -2.22 -11.67 -6.94
N MET A 99 -2.06 -12.68 -6.09
CA MET A 99 -1.60 -12.50 -4.70
C MET A 99 -0.10 -12.18 -4.64
N GLY A 100 0.70 -12.78 -5.53
CA GLY A 100 2.14 -12.55 -5.63
C GLY A 100 2.48 -11.13 -6.06
N GLY A 101 1.70 -10.53 -6.96
CA GLY A 101 1.90 -9.15 -7.42
C GLY A 101 1.79 -8.12 -6.29
N GLY A 102 0.84 -8.30 -5.37
CA GLY A 102 0.65 -7.41 -4.22
C GLY A 102 1.81 -7.46 -3.22
N VAL A 103 2.32 -8.67 -2.93
CA VAL A 103 3.46 -8.85 -2.01
C VAL A 103 4.76 -8.31 -2.62
N PHE A 104 4.97 -8.49 -3.93
CA PHE A 104 6.13 -7.95 -4.62
C PHE A 104 6.12 -6.41 -4.65
N ALA A 105 4.95 -5.80 -4.89
CA ALA A 105 4.77 -4.35 -4.86
C ALA A 105 4.99 -3.76 -3.44
N ALA A 106 4.50 -4.43 -2.40
CA ALA A 106 4.73 -4.04 -1.01
C ALA A 106 6.22 -4.14 -0.63
N GLY A 107 6.91 -5.22 -1.04
CA GLY A 107 8.35 -5.36 -0.81
C GLY A 107 9.18 -4.29 -1.52
N ALA A 108 8.87 -4.01 -2.79
CA ALA A 108 9.57 -2.99 -3.58
C ALA A 108 9.42 -1.59 -2.97
N THR A 109 8.24 -1.24 -2.46
CA THR A 109 7.98 0.05 -1.81
C THR A 109 8.70 0.20 -0.47
N VAL A 110 8.74 -0.85 0.36
CA VAL A 110 9.51 -0.82 1.62
C VAL A 110 10.99 -0.59 1.36
N VAL A 111 11.60 -1.33 0.43
CA VAL A 111 13.02 -1.16 0.06
C VAL A 111 13.29 0.26 -0.44
N LYS A 112 12.36 0.84 -1.21
CA LYS A 112 12.43 2.23 -1.69
C LYS A 112 12.43 3.25 -0.55
N VAL A 113 11.58 3.07 0.45
CA VAL A 113 11.49 3.97 1.62
C VAL A 113 12.76 3.89 2.46
N TYR A 114 13.38 2.72 2.60
CA TYR A 114 14.67 2.59 3.28
C TYR A 114 15.81 3.26 2.50
N LEU A 115 15.85 3.12 1.17
CA LEU A 115 16.82 3.82 0.33
C LEU A 115 16.70 5.35 0.40
N LEU A 116 15.52 5.86 0.77
CA LEU A 116 15.25 7.29 0.93
C LEU A 116 15.72 7.86 2.26
N LYS A 117 15.81 7.03 3.31
CA LYS A 117 16.26 7.48 4.64
C LYS A 117 17.73 7.91 4.65
N ASP A 118 18.55 7.38 3.74
CA ASP A 118 19.98 7.71 3.68
C ASP A 118 20.27 9.07 3.00
N ILE A 119 19.26 9.81 2.54
CA ILE A 119 19.40 11.11 1.88
C ILE A 119 19.36 12.25 2.92
N ASP A 120 20.09 12.04 4.01
CA ASP A 120 20.08 12.80 5.27
C ASP A 120 20.73 14.21 5.17
N LYS A 121 20.68 14.84 3.99
CA LYS A 121 21.19 16.20 3.75
C LYS A 121 20.17 17.01 2.96
N LEU A 122 19.28 17.62 3.73
CA LEU A 122 18.32 18.65 3.32
C LEU A 122 19.00 19.74 2.47
N SER A 123 18.68 19.77 1.17
CA SER A 123 18.49 21.05 0.47
C SER A 123 17.19 21.06 -0.34
N ASP A 124 16.77 19.94 -0.94
CA ASP A 124 15.57 19.91 -1.78
C ASP A 124 14.82 18.56 -1.74
N ILE A 125 13.83 18.44 -0.85
CA ILE A 125 12.92 17.27 -0.76
C ILE A 125 12.23 17.01 -2.12
N THR A 126 11.84 18.08 -2.82
CA THR A 126 11.17 18.02 -4.12
C THR A 126 12.02 17.34 -5.20
N TRP A 127 13.34 17.56 -5.19
CA TRP A 127 14.24 17.02 -6.21
C TRP A 127 14.38 15.49 -6.11
N TYR A 128 14.46 14.97 -4.88
CA TYR A 128 14.52 13.53 -4.64
C TYR A 128 13.16 12.84 -4.78
N TRP A 129 12.05 13.53 -4.50
CA TRP A 129 10.69 12.98 -4.63
C TRP A 129 10.24 12.73 -6.07
N ALA A 130 10.72 13.53 -7.02
CA ALA A 130 10.32 13.45 -8.43
C ALA A 130 10.61 12.08 -9.09
N PRO A 131 11.85 11.54 -9.07
CA PRO A 131 12.15 10.24 -9.70
C PRO A 131 11.40 9.08 -9.04
N ILE A 132 11.17 9.15 -7.73
CA ILE A 132 10.46 8.11 -6.97
C ILE A 132 9.00 8.04 -7.39
N SER A 133 8.37 9.22 -7.54
CA SER A 133 6.97 9.36 -7.96
C SER A 133 6.77 8.90 -9.40
N LEU A 134 7.73 9.20 -10.30
CA LEU A 134 7.72 8.72 -11.68
C LEU A 134 7.79 7.19 -11.74
N TRP A 135 8.73 6.59 -11.01
CA TRP A 135 8.87 5.14 -10.95
C TRP A 135 7.65 4.46 -10.34
N TYR A 136 7.10 5.02 -9.25
CA TYR A 136 5.89 4.51 -8.62
C TYR A 136 4.71 4.53 -9.61
N THR A 137 4.54 5.62 -10.34
CA THR A 137 3.48 5.74 -11.35
C THR A 137 3.66 4.71 -12.48
N ALA A 138 4.90 4.46 -12.90
CA ALA A 138 5.21 3.43 -13.90
C ALA A 138 4.89 2.01 -13.39
N GLU A 139 5.32 1.66 -12.17
CA GLU A 139 5.04 0.37 -11.54
C GLU A 139 3.53 0.12 -11.40
N VAL A 140 2.78 1.10 -10.89
CA VAL A 140 1.33 0.98 -10.71
C VAL A 140 0.62 0.75 -12.05
N ARG A 141 1.04 1.44 -13.12
CA ARG A 141 0.47 1.25 -14.46
C ARG A 141 0.77 -0.15 -15.02
N ILE A 142 1.99 -0.66 -14.81
CA ILE A 142 2.38 -2.00 -15.24
C ILE A 142 1.58 -3.06 -14.47
N LEU A 143 1.45 -2.92 -13.15
CA LEU A 143 0.66 -3.81 -12.32
C LEU A 143 -0.82 -3.79 -12.73
N GLN A 144 -1.40 -2.60 -12.97
CA GLN A 144 -2.78 -2.48 -13.46
C GLN A 144 -3.01 -3.17 -14.80
N LEU A 145 -2.10 -3.02 -15.77
CA LEU A 145 -2.19 -3.71 -17.06
C LEU A 145 -2.08 -5.23 -16.91
N CYS A 146 -1.20 -5.70 -16.02
CA CYS A 146 -1.05 -7.12 -15.71
C CYS A 146 -2.35 -7.71 -15.12
N LEU A 147 -3.00 -6.99 -14.20
CA LEU A 147 -4.29 -7.37 -13.63
C LEU A 147 -5.42 -7.44 -14.67
N ILE A 148 -5.46 -6.51 -15.64
CA ILE A 148 -6.45 -6.49 -16.72
C ILE A 148 -6.28 -7.70 -17.65
N GLN A 149 -5.04 -8.05 -17.99
CA GLN A 149 -4.73 -9.22 -18.79
C GLN A 149 -5.14 -10.53 -18.09
N GLU A 150 -5.03 -10.56 -16.78
CA GLU A 150 -5.41 -11.71 -15.98
C GLU A 150 -6.94 -11.83 -15.87
N GLN A 151 -7.66 -10.71 -15.72
CA GLN A 151 -9.13 -10.66 -15.74
C GLN A 151 -9.72 -11.10 -17.08
N SER A 152 -9.12 -10.68 -18.22
CA SER A 152 -9.58 -11.10 -19.55
C SER A 152 -9.32 -12.58 -19.81
N TRP A 153 -8.19 -13.10 -19.33
CA TRP A 153 -7.89 -14.54 -19.37
C TRP A 153 -8.86 -15.35 -18.51
N PHE A 154 -9.18 -14.86 -17.30
CA PHE A 154 -10.18 -15.46 -16.41
C PHE A 154 -11.57 -15.49 -17.03
N ALA A 155 -12.02 -14.38 -17.65
CA ALA A 155 -13.28 -14.33 -18.35
C ALA A 155 -13.33 -15.38 -19.48
N THR A 156 -12.27 -15.46 -20.29
CA THR A 156 -12.15 -16.43 -21.38
C THR A 156 -12.11 -17.87 -20.88
N ALA A 157 -11.45 -18.13 -19.74
CA ALA A 157 -11.38 -19.46 -19.14
C ALA A 157 -12.73 -19.94 -18.60
N ILE A 158 -13.56 -19.03 -18.05
CA ILE A 158 -14.92 -19.33 -17.58
C ILE A 158 -15.84 -19.62 -18.77
N THR A 159 -15.76 -18.86 -19.87
CA THR A 159 -16.57 -19.10 -21.08
C THR A 159 -16.26 -20.44 -21.74
N ASN A 160 -15.03 -20.95 -21.61
CA ASN A 160 -14.65 -22.28 -22.13
C ASN A 160 -15.02 -23.44 -21.18
N LEU A 161 -15.56 -23.15 -20.00
CA LEU A 161 -16.00 -24.14 -19.00
C LEU A 161 -17.54 -24.25 -18.90
N LEU A 162 -18.27 -23.28 -19.45
CA LEU A 162 -19.73 -23.26 -19.60
C LEU A 162 -20.12 -23.74 -21.01
#